data_AF-A0A1Q6I026-F1
#
_entry.id   AF-A0A1Q6I026-F1
#
_cell.length_a   1.000
_cell.length_b   1.000
_cell.length_c   1.000
_cell.angle_alpha   90.00
_cell.angle_beta   90.00
_cell.angle_gamma   90.00
#
_symmetry.space_group_name_H-M   'P 1'
#
loop_
_entity.id
_entity.type
_entity.pdbx_description
1 polymer ?
#
loop_
_entity_poly.entity_id
_entity_poly.type
_entity_poly.pdbx_seq_one_letter_code
_entity_poly.pdbx_strand_id
1 'polypeptide(L)'
;MKKLYTLAFSVLLCGSAFAEGRQPIAKTLDKIANPVENTSEMYLPGAVKAPAQASALATASDMAGTYTWNCQNLLNSNNPDGTMLTLEIKNALTGEATISGFAQNYVVKATVDVANGTISIPSPQDLGPDSYGDTNYFYLKDVSGSSVVPGLGSKPASIGTIEGNTVTFPNLDVWAIGDYTNENLGWWTLTYTNVLTKVDVDYSVAIDMADCADDDEFTFSVNAGPKATNLVYFITKGMYEPSQANLDIVAANGTELPSTEDLSLSAGAFGRGGYTLFVAALDESGNAKAGDSRVFYVYADDAENWTTLEGEAVYSEDLINSLYNNSSVNDYNLAVQVNNDTPGYFRLVNPYGEAYPKASKNKHEATHTHNHYLYINASDPEKVVVEFSPLAIDFGDGSMYANSMVNYLLDRGATEADVADYYGKYDTATRTITVPAKSLIIGESGYEYGSPGLGNSNNLFKVVLPESAGVDDIISDSNADAPVEYFNLQGVRVANPAAGQLVIKRQGSEVTKMVVR
;
A
#
# COMPACT_ATOMS: atom_id res chain seq x y z
N MET A 1 -31.98 33.43 -43.32
CA MET A 1 -30.83 33.34 -44.24
C MET A 1 -29.55 33.39 -43.42
N LYS A 2 -28.68 32.38 -43.61
CA LYS A 2 -27.34 32.27 -43.02
C LYS A 2 -26.41 33.32 -43.65
N LYS A 3 -25.50 33.89 -42.86
CA LYS A 3 -24.04 33.62 -42.96
C LYS A 3 -23.28 34.30 -41.82
N LEU A 4 -22.30 33.54 -41.33
CA LEU A 4 -21.34 33.80 -40.26
C LEU A 4 -20.20 34.70 -40.73
N TYR A 5 -19.58 35.43 -39.80
CA TYR A 5 -18.21 35.90 -39.92
C TYR A 5 -17.44 35.61 -38.62
N THR A 6 -16.26 35.03 -38.82
CA THR A 6 -15.27 34.54 -37.86
C THR A 6 -14.24 35.64 -37.54
N LEU A 7 -13.80 35.74 -36.28
CA LEU A 7 -12.56 36.43 -35.86
C LEU A 7 -12.12 35.80 -34.51
N ALA A 8 -11.21 34.82 -34.50
CA ALA A 8 -9.76 34.94 -34.37
C ALA A 8 -9.32 35.66 -33.08
N PHE A 9 -8.90 34.88 -32.07
CA PHE A 9 -8.10 35.36 -30.93
C PHE A 9 -6.75 34.63 -30.91
N SER A 10 -5.71 35.43 -30.92
CA SER A 10 -4.29 35.14 -30.89
C SER A 10 -3.81 34.73 -29.49
N VAL A 11 -3.05 33.64 -29.38
CA VAL A 11 -2.18 33.37 -28.22
C VAL A 11 -0.73 33.40 -28.70
N LEU A 12 0.07 34.21 -28.02
CA LEU A 12 1.49 34.45 -28.31
C LEU A 12 2.32 33.16 -28.20
N LEU A 13 3.12 32.94 -29.23
CA LEU A 13 4.31 32.11 -29.23
C LEU A 13 5.50 32.91 -28.68
N CYS A 14 6.13 32.42 -27.62
CA CYS A 14 7.57 32.58 -27.41
C CYS A 14 8.16 31.19 -27.21
N GLY A 15 8.79 30.68 -28.26
CA GLY A 15 9.62 29.49 -28.19
C GLY A 15 10.96 29.81 -27.56
N SER A 16 11.53 28.80 -26.90
CA SER A 16 12.96 28.53 -27.08
C SER A 16 13.11 27.02 -27.30
N ALA A 17 13.67 26.70 -28.45
CA ALA A 17 14.01 25.37 -28.89
C ALA A 17 15.27 24.90 -28.16
N PHE A 18 15.30 23.63 -27.75
CA PHE A 18 16.44 22.71 -27.84
C PHE A 18 15.98 21.33 -27.37
N ALA A 19 15.71 20.41 -28.29
CA ALA A 19 15.81 18.96 -28.09
C ALA A 19 15.47 18.20 -29.39
N GLU A 20 16.27 18.39 -30.45
CA GLU A 20 16.41 17.32 -31.45
C GLU A 20 17.46 16.35 -30.92
N GLY A 21 17.08 15.08 -30.71
CA GLY A 21 18.06 14.03 -30.39
C GLY A 21 17.65 12.91 -29.41
N ARG A 22 16.39 12.78 -29.01
CA ARG A 22 15.93 11.55 -28.33
C ARG A 22 14.75 10.96 -29.08
N GLN A 23 15.03 9.93 -29.88
CA GLN A 23 14.02 8.97 -30.29
C GLN A 23 13.42 8.37 -29.00
N PRO A 24 12.12 8.54 -28.71
CA PRO A 24 11.50 7.76 -27.65
C PRO A 24 11.55 6.31 -28.11
N ILE A 25 12.27 5.46 -27.36
CA ILE A 25 12.19 4.01 -27.53
C ILE A 25 10.72 3.66 -27.30
N ALA A 26 10.01 3.42 -28.40
CA ALA A 26 8.59 3.21 -28.42
C ALA A 26 8.26 1.96 -27.62
N LYS A 27 7.39 2.17 -26.63
CA LYS A 27 6.60 1.16 -25.93
C LYS A 27 6.08 0.10 -26.91
N THR A 28 6.71 -1.07 -26.89
CA THR A 28 6.11 -2.33 -27.32
C THR A 28 6.64 -3.42 -26.38
N LEU A 29 6.34 -3.25 -25.09
CA LEU A 29 6.27 -4.35 -24.15
C LEU A 29 4.79 -4.72 -24.07
N ASP A 30 4.35 -5.58 -24.99
CA ASP A 30 3.09 -6.28 -24.82
C ASP A 30 3.21 -7.10 -23.53
N LYS A 31 2.56 -6.60 -22.48
CA LYS A 31 2.41 -7.28 -21.19
C LYS A 31 1.71 -8.63 -21.46
N ILE A 32 2.47 -9.71 -21.41
CA ILE A 32 1.87 -11.04 -21.22
C ILE A 32 1.38 -11.06 -19.78
N ALA A 33 0.08 -10.81 -19.62
CA ALA A 33 -0.64 -11.06 -18.39
C ALA A 33 -0.49 -12.54 -18.04
N ASN A 34 0.22 -12.81 -16.94
CA ASN A 34 -0.07 -13.88 -15.98
C ASN A 34 0.62 -13.48 -14.66
N PRO A 35 0.13 -12.46 -13.92
CA PRO A 35 0.46 -12.36 -12.51
C PRO A 35 0.05 -13.67 -11.84
N VAL A 36 0.89 -14.19 -10.94
CA VAL A 36 0.47 -15.23 -10.00
C VAL A 36 -0.73 -14.64 -9.25
N GLU A 37 -1.86 -15.35 -9.17
CA GLU A 37 -3.13 -14.77 -8.67
C GLU A 37 -2.91 -13.95 -7.39
N ASN A 38 -3.17 -12.65 -7.51
CA ASN A 38 -3.08 -11.69 -6.42
C ASN A 38 -4.01 -12.11 -5.29
N THR A 39 -3.47 -12.60 -4.18
CA THR A 39 -4.13 -12.36 -2.89
C THR A 39 -3.68 -10.98 -2.42
N SER A 40 -4.31 -9.95 -2.97
CA SER A 40 -4.16 -8.55 -2.55
C SER A 40 -4.50 -8.33 -1.07
N GLU A 41 -5.16 -9.29 -0.45
CA GLU A 41 -5.60 -9.22 0.93
C GLU A 41 -4.55 -9.80 1.86
N MET A 42 -4.33 -9.09 2.96
CA MET A 42 -3.44 -9.52 4.02
C MET A 42 -3.90 -10.86 4.58
N TYR A 43 -3.06 -11.90 4.44
CA TYR A 43 -3.33 -13.18 5.08
C TYR A 43 -2.90 -13.10 6.54
N LEU A 44 -3.87 -12.79 7.41
CA LEU A 44 -3.75 -12.96 8.85
C LEU A 44 -4.53 -14.22 9.26
N PRO A 45 -3.90 -15.21 9.90
CA PRO A 45 -4.61 -16.38 10.41
C PRO A 45 -5.79 -15.95 11.30
N GLY A 46 -7.02 -16.12 10.81
CA GLY A 46 -8.26 -15.85 11.56
C GLY A 46 -9.01 -14.54 11.27
N ALA A 47 -8.64 -13.74 10.24
CA ALA A 47 -9.38 -12.52 9.89
C ALA A 47 -10.60 -12.76 8.97
N VAL A 48 -11.68 -11.98 9.15
CA VAL A 48 -12.93 -12.08 8.36
C VAL A 48 -12.98 -10.99 7.29
N LYS A 49 -13.32 -11.37 6.06
CA LYS A 49 -13.50 -10.50 4.88
C LYS A 49 -14.63 -9.48 5.03
N ALA A 50 -14.37 -8.21 4.68
CA ALA A 50 -15.40 -7.19 4.46
C ALA A 50 -15.64 -6.95 2.95
N PRO A 51 -16.89 -6.70 2.50
CA PRO A 51 -17.20 -6.54 1.08
C PRO A 51 -16.99 -5.10 0.60
N ALA A 52 -16.49 -4.95 -0.63
CA ALA A 52 -16.21 -3.66 -1.29
C ALA A 52 -17.38 -3.16 -2.16
N GLN A 53 -17.48 -1.83 -2.35
CA GLN A 53 -18.18 -1.22 -3.51
C GLN A 53 -17.61 0.16 -3.91
N ALA A 54 -17.84 0.52 -5.19
CA ALA A 54 -17.21 1.59 -5.97
C ALA A 54 -18.15 2.77 -6.35
N SER A 55 -17.58 3.82 -6.94
CA SER A 55 -18.10 5.19 -7.10
C SER A 55 -18.82 5.54 -8.42
N ALA A 56 -20.02 6.10 -8.27
CA ALA A 56 -20.72 7.19 -8.97
C ALA A 56 -22.06 7.34 -8.23
N LEU A 57 -22.58 8.56 -7.97
CA LEU A 57 -23.68 8.86 -7.01
C LEU A 57 -24.80 7.80 -7.05
N ALA A 58 -24.66 6.77 -6.22
CA ALA A 58 -25.45 5.55 -6.24
C ALA A 58 -26.59 5.66 -5.24
N THR A 59 -26.42 6.49 -4.22
CA THR A 59 -27.35 6.64 -3.11
C THR A 59 -27.39 8.07 -2.59
N ALA A 60 -28.44 8.44 -1.86
CA ALA A 60 -28.53 9.75 -1.22
C ALA A 60 -27.38 9.97 -0.22
N SER A 61 -26.84 8.90 0.37
CA SER A 61 -25.71 8.93 1.31
C SER A 61 -24.47 9.58 0.73
N ASP A 62 -24.28 9.53 -0.59
CA ASP A 62 -23.13 10.14 -1.27
C ASP A 62 -23.14 11.67 -1.18
N MET A 63 -24.30 12.27 -0.88
CA MET A 63 -24.44 13.70 -0.62
C MET A 63 -24.13 14.09 0.83
N ALA A 64 -24.05 13.15 1.78
CA ALA A 64 -23.72 13.51 3.16
C ALA A 64 -22.33 14.19 3.23
N GLY A 65 -22.20 15.22 4.07
CA GLY A 65 -20.91 15.88 4.33
C GLY A 65 -21.01 17.39 4.54
N THR A 66 -19.85 18.04 4.56
CA THR A 66 -19.73 19.50 4.72
C THR A 66 -19.76 20.19 3.36
N TYR A 67 -20.41 21.35 3.31
CA TYR A 67 -20.58 22.18 2.12
C TYR A 67 -20.21 23.62 2.44
N THR A 68 -19.52 24.30 1.53
CA THR A 68 -19.44 25.77 1.53
C THR A 68 -20.71 26.33 0.91
N TRP A 69 -21.40 27.22 1.61
CA TRP A 69 -22.55 27.95 1.10
C TRP A 69 -22.12 29.31 0.56
N ASN A 70 -22.22 29.46 -0.76
CA ASN A 70 -22.00 30.73 -1.44
C ASN A 70 -23.34 31.36 -1.81
N CYS A 71 -23.48 32.67 -1.60
CA CYS A 71 -24.71 33.39 -1.89
C CYS A 71 -24.49 34.89 -2.06
N GLN A 72 -25.54 35.61 -2.46
CA GLN A 72 -25.59 37.05 -2.43
C GLN A 72 -26.52 37.51 -1.31
N ASN A 73 -26.01 38.31 -0.38
CA ASN A 73 -26.79 38.84 0.73
C ASN A 73 -27.50 40.14 0.32
N LEU A 74 -28.79 40.23 0.61
CA LEU A 74 -29.60 41.44 0.39
C LEU A 74 -29.60 42.39 1.60
N LEU A 75 -29.04 41.95 2.73
CA LEU A 75 -28.90 42.78 3.93
C LEU A 75 -27.48 43.36 4.02
N ASN A 76 -27.38 44.57 4.57
CA ASN A 76 -26.11 45.26 4.79
C ASN A 76 -25.31 44.69 6.00
N SER A 77 -25.81 43.65 6.66
CA SER A 77 -25.25 43.05 7.88
C SER A 77 -25.10 41.53 7.73
N ASN A 78 -24.08 40.95 8.36
CA ASN A 78 -23.86 39.50 8.47
C ASN A 78 -23.89 38.78 7.11
N ASN A 79 -22.83 38.91 6.32
CA ASN A 79 -22.70 38.21 5.05
C ASN A 79 -22.51 36.70 5.28
N PRO A 80 -23.47 35.84 4.92
CA PRO A 80 -23.34 34.40 5.11
C PRO A 80 -22.59 33.71 3.96
N ASP A 81 -22.14 34.45 2.94
CA ASP A 81 -21.32 33.94 1.85
C ASP A 81 -20.01 33.30 2.36
N GLY A 82 -19.75 32.07 1.93
CA GLY A 82 -18.63 31.25 2.38
C GLY A 82 -18.86 30.48 3.69
N THR A 83 -20.08 30.50 4.27
CA THR A 83 -20.38 29.77 5.52
C THR A 83 -20.35 28.26 5.30
N MET A 84 -19.83 27.50 6.26
CA MET A 84 -19.82 26.04 6.22
C MET A 84 -21.15 25.49 6.75
N LEU A 85 -21.85 24.72 5.91
CA LEU A 85 -23.06 23.99 6.24
C LEU A 85 -22.79 22.48 6.24
N THR A 86 -23.57 21.71 6.98
CA THR A 86 -23.48 20.24 6.99
C THR A 86 -24.78 19.65 6.48
N LEU A 87 -24.72 18.80 5.45
CA LEU A 87 -25.83 17.99 4.96
C LEU A 87 -25.74 16.60 5.59
N GLU A 88 -26.75 16.22 6.37
CA GLU A 88 -26.87 14.91 7.00
C GLU A 88 -28.05 14.15 6.39
N ILE A 89 -27.84 12.91 5.96
CA ILE A 89 -28.89 12.04 5.44
C ILE A 89 -29.53 11.28 6.60
N LYS A 90 -30.80 11.55 6.88
CA LYS A 90 -31.60 10.89 7.92
C LYS A 90 -32.17 9.56 7.44
N ASN A 91 -32.45 9.44 6.15
CA ASN A 91 -32.92 8.20 5.55
C ASN A 91 -32.43 8.07 4.11
N ALA A 92 -31.51 7.13 3.87
CA ALA A 92 -30.90 6.94 2.56
C ALA A 92 -31.87 6.40 1.49
N LEU A 93 -32.97 5.73 1.89
CA LEU A 93 -33.96 5.18 0.96
C LEU A 93 -34.91 6.25 0.44
N THR A 94 -35.32 7.17 1.31
CA THR A 94 -36.24 8.26 0.94
C THR A 94 -35.51 9.54 0.54
N GLY A 95 -34.21 9.62 0.83
CA GLY A 95 -33.40 10.84 0.65
C GLY A 95 -33.67 11.91 1.71
N GLU A 96 -34.40 11.60 2.78
CA GLU A 96 -34.67 12.55 3.87
C GLU A 96 -33.35 13.04 4.47
N ALA A 97 -33.21 14.35 4.62
CA ALA A 97 -31.96 14.98 5.03
C ALA A 97 -32.21 16.23 5.90
N THR A 98 -31.15 16.69 6.56
CA THR A 98 -31.10 17.99 7.26
C THR A 98 -29.86 18.76 6.88
N ILE A 99 -29.99 20.09 6.77
CA ILE A 99 -28.89 21.04 6.59
C ILE A 99 -28.75 21.86 7.87
N SER A 100 -27.57 21.82 8.48
CA SER A 100 -27.23 22.57 9.70
C SER A 100 -26.01 23.47 9.47
N GLY A 101 -25.66 24.30 10.46
CA GLY A 101 -24.56 25.27 10.38
C GLY A 101 -25.01 26.69 10.06
N PHE A 102 -26.31 26.93 9.92
CA PHE A 102 -26.87 28.27 9.91
C PHE A 102 -26.62 28.96 11.27
N ALA A 103 -26.58 30.29 11.26
CA ALA A 103 -26.48 31.06 12.50
C ALA A 103 -27.62 30.71 13.47
N GLN A 104 -27.38 30.91 14.77
CA GLN A 104 -28.26 30.44 15.86
C GLN A 104 -28.42 28.91 15.91
N ASN A 105 -27.57 28.16 15.19
CA ASN A 105 -27.60 26.70 15.07
C ASN A 105 -28.93 26.16 14.51
N TYR A 106 -29.59 26.94 13.65
CA TYR A 106 -30.81 26.47 13.00
C TYR A 106 -30.51 25.26 12.10
N VAL A 107 -31.51 24.38 12.02
CA VAL A 107 -31.47 23.16 11.22
C VAL A 107 -32.67 23.17 10.29
N VAL A 108 -32.41 23.04 9.00
CA VAL A 108 -33.41 23.05 7.93
C VAL A 108 -33.57 21.62 7.39
N LYS A 109 -34.79 21.17 7.17
CA LYS A 109 -35.07 19.87 6.53
C LYS A 109 -34.91 19.97 5.02
N ALA A 110 -34.44 18.90 4.42
CA ALA A 110 -34.27 18.78 2.97
C ALA A 110 -34.58 17.35 2.51
N THR A 111 -34.62 17.15 1.19
CA THR A 111 -34.76 15.83 0.58
C THR A 111 -33.88 15.74 -0.66
N VAL A 112 -33.01 14.73 -0.70
CA VAL A 112 -32.14 14.42 -1.85
C VAL A 112 -32.86 13.43 -2.76
N ASP A 113 -33.20 13.86 -3.96
CA ASP A 113 -33.76 13.02 -5.00
C ASP A 113 -32.66 12.62 -5.98
N VAL A 114 -32.11 11.42 -5.75
CA VAL A 114 -31.02 10.85 -6.56
C VAL A 114 -31.47 10.61 -8.01
N ALA A 115 -32.73 10.21 -8.22
CA ALA A 115 -33.24 9.87 -9.55
C ALA A 115 -33.35 11.11 -10.45
N ASN A 116 -33.74 12.24 -9.86
CA ASN A 116 -33.86 13.51 -10.57
C ASN A 116 -32.61 14.40 -10.45
N GLY A 117 -31.61 14.00 -9.65
CA GLY A 117 -30.40 14.80 -9.42
C GLY A 117 -30.71 16.14 -8.76
N THR A 118 -31.59 16.15 -7.74
CA THR A 118 -31.99 17.39 -7.07
C THR A 118 -31.96 17.28 -5.55
N ILE A 119 -31.92 18.44 -4.89
CA ILE A 119 -32.23 18.57 -3.47
C ILE A 119 -33.34 19.59 -3.29
N SER A 120 -34.35 19.24 -2.50
CA SER A 120 -35.48 20.11 -2.20
C SER A 120 -35.43 20.56 -0.75
N ILE A 121 -35.63 21.86 -0.51
CA ILE A 121 -35.75 22.48 0.81
C ILE A 121 -37.16 23.07 0.93
N PRO A 122 -38.07 22.45 1.71
CA PRO A 122 -39.43 22.95 1.88
C PRO A 122 -39.51 24.37 2.46
N SER A 123 -40.61 25.08 2.18
CA SER A 123 -40.92 26.41 2.69
C SER A 123 -42.42 26.54 3.01
N PRO A 124 -42.80 27.11 4.18
CA PRO A 124 -41.93 27.50 5.29
C PRO A 124 -41.56 26.29 6.19
N GLN A 125 -40.51 26.44 6.99
CA GLN A 125 -40.14 25.49 8.06
C GLN A 125 -39.97 26.25 9.36
N ASP A 126 -40.57 25.75 10.44
CA ASP A 126 -40.35 26.25 11.79
C ASP A 126 -38.96 25.82 12.29
N LEU A 127 -38.12 26.79 12.64
CA LEU A 127 -36.76 26.59 13.14
C LEU A 127 -36.68 26.74 14.66
N GLY A 128 -37.78 27.11 15.32
CA GLY A 128 -37.83 27.40 16.75
C GLY A 128 -37.43 28.84 17.10
N PRO A 129 -37.29 29.12 18.41
CA PRO A 129 -36.97 30.46 18.88
C PRO A 129 -35.49 30.80 18.70
N ASP A 130 -35.18 32.09 18.49
CA ASP A 130 -33.81 32.62 18.53
C ASP A 130 -33.32 32.87 19.97
N SER A 131 -32.11 33.43 20.09
CA SER A 131 -31.52 33.81 21.39
C SER A 131 -32.32 34.88 22.16
N TYR A 132 -33.28 35.56 21.53
CA TYR A 132 -34.15 36.57 22.12
C TYR A 132 -35.56 36.02 22.43
N GLY A 133 -35.85 34.78 22.04
CA GLY A 133 -37.13 34.11 22.23
C GLY A 133 -38.12 34.32 21.09
N ASP A 134 -37.72 34.98 20.00
CA ASP A 134 -38.56 35.23 18.83
C ASP A 134 -38.62 33.98 17.94
N THR A 135 -39.80 33.61 17.44
CA THR A 135 -39.97 32.42 16.59
C THR A 135 -39.44 32.69 15.19
N ASN A 136 -38.63 31.78 14.65
CA ASN A 136 -37.98 31.94 13.36
C ASN A 136 -38.35 30.81 12.40
N TYR A 137 -38.44 31.15 11.12
CA TYR A 137 -38.75 30.21 10.05
C TYR A 137 -37.69 30.29 8.96
N PHE A 138 -37.41 29.15 8.29
CA PHE A 138 -36.86 29.17 6.94
C PHE A 138 -38.02 29.31 5.97
N TYR A 139 -37.96 30.27 5.05
CA TYR A 139 -39.01 30.46 4.06
C TYR A 139 -38.49 31.14 2.80
N LEU A 140 -39.26 31.05 1.72
CA LEU A 140 -38.98 31.73 0.47
C LEU A 140 -39.75 33.03 0.36
N LYS A 141 -39.17 34.01 -0.33
CA LYS A 141 -39.84 35.26 -0.70
C LYS A 141 -40.21 35.27 -2.18
N ASP A 142 -41.35 35.87 -2.50
CA ASP A 142 -41.66 36.19 -3.89
C ASP A 142 -40.85 37.41 -4.36
N VAL A 143 -40.52 37.43 -5.64
CA VAL A 143 -39.83 38.54 -6.30
C VAL A 143 -40.75 39.13 -7.35
N SER A 144 -40.99 40.44 -7.26
CA SER A 144 -41.76 41.21 -8.24
C SER A 144 -40.86 42.27 -8.88
N GLY A 145 -40.49 42.06 -10.15
CA GLY A 145 -39.50 42.89 -10.81
C GLY A 145 -38.13 42.75 -10.16
N SER A 146 -37.59 43.85 -9.62
CA SER A 146 -36.32 43.88 -8.88
C SER A 146 -36.50 44.01 -7.37
N SER A 147 -37.68 43.70 -6.84
CA SER A 147 -38.02 43.87 -5.42
C SER A 147 -38.55 42.59 -4.81
N VAL A 148 -38.17 42.36 -3.56
CA VAL A 148 -38.68 41.27 -2.73
C VAL A 148 -40.06 41.67 -2.18
N VAL A 149 -41.04 40.79 -2.30
CA VAL A 149 -42.41 41.02 -1.81
C VAL A 149 -42.48 40.73 -0.31
N PRO A 150 -43.09 41.59 0.53
CA PRO A 150 -43.26 41.35 1.96
C PRO A 150 -44.07 40.07 2.28
N GLY A 151 -43.74 39.43 3.40
CA GLY A 151 -44.38 38.19 3.86
C GLY A 151 -43.87 36.91 3.19
N LEU A 152 -44.60 35.81 3.44
CA LEU A 152 -44.33 34.48 2.91
C LEU A 152 -44.53 34.42 1.39
N GLY A 153 -43.53 33.88 0.68
CA GLY A 153 -43.61 33.66 -0.76
C GLY A 153 -44.47 32.45 -1.15
N SER A 154 -44.85 32.43 -2.42
CA SER A 154 -45.76 31.43 -3.01
C SER A 154 -45.13 30.07 -3.30
N LYS A 155 -43.79 29.97 -3.35
CA LYS A 155 -43.09 28.72 -3.67
C LYS A 155 -43.05 27.78 -2.46
N PRO A 156 -43.45 26.49 -2.64
CA PRO A 156 -43.49 25.53 -1.54
C PRO A 156 -42.12 24.95 -1.17
N ALA A 157 -41.11 25.10 -2.02
CA ALA A 157 -39.75 24.64 -1.78
C ALA A 157 -38.74 25.36 -2.69
N SER A 158 -37.48 25.42 -2.26
CA SER A 158 -36.35 25.72 -3.14
C SER A 158 -35.76 24.41 -3.64
N ILE A 159 -35.58 24.27 -4.95
CA ILE A 159 -35.14 23.01 -5.57
C ILE A 159 -33.82 23.25 -6.28
N GLY A 160 -32.74 22.75 -5.70
CA GLY A 160 -31.39 22.84 -6.26
C GLY A 160 -31.10 21.67 -7.19
N THR A 161 -30.35 21.93 -8.26
CA THR A 161 -29.84 20.90 -9.17
C THR A 161 -28.45 20.46 -8.71
N ILE A 162 -28.19 19.14 -8.73
CA ILE A 162 -26.93 18.53 -8.33
C ILE A 162 -26.07 18.29 -9.58
N GLU A 163 -24.88 18.89 -9.62
CA GLU A 163 -23.85 18.66 -10.64
C GLU A 163 -22.51 18.36 -9.95
N GLY A 164 -22.15 17.07 -9.92
CA GLY A 164 -20.98 16.60 -9.18
C GLY A 164 -21.07 16.96 -7.69
N ASN A 165 -20.09 17.70 -7.19
CA ASN A 165 -20.03 18.16 -5.80
C ASN A 165 -20.82 19.46 -5.55
N THR A 166 -21.50 20.02 -6.56
CA THR A 166 -22.18 21.31 -6.44
C THR A 166 -23.70 21.17 -6.50
N VAL A 167 -24.39 21.86 -5.61
CA VAL A 167 -25.82 22.09 -5.66
C VAL A 167 -26.07 23.56 -5.99
N THR A 168 -26.76 23.80 -7.10
CA THR A 168 -27.14 25.16 -7.52
C THR A 168 -28.64 25.37 -7.40
N PHE A 169 -29.06 26.34 -6.58
CA PHE A 169 -30.47 26.73 -6.46
C PHE A 169 -30.84 27.83 -7.46
N PRO A 170 -32.13 27.96 -7.85
CA PRO A 170 -32.58 28.99 -8.77
C PRO A 170 -32.22 30.40 -8.28
N ASN A 171 -31.70 31.25 -9.18
CA ASN A 171 -31.20 32.58 -8.84
C ASN A 171 -32.20 33.47 -8.09
N LEU A 172 -33.50 33.29 -8.32
CA LEU A 172 -34.58 34.07 -7.72
C LEU A 172 -35.28 33.36 -6.56
N ASP A 173 -34.77 32.21 -6.12
CA ASP A 173 -35.19 31.62 -4.85
C ASP A 173 -34.53 32.40 -3.72
N VAL A 174 -35.22 33.45 -3.28
CA VAL A 174 -34.76 34.29 -2.17
C VAL A 174 -35.04 33.55 -0.86
N TRP A 175 -33.99 33.09 -0.20
CA TRP A 175 -34.06 32.43 1.09
C TRP A 175 -34.15 33.46 2.21
N ALA A 176 -35.08 33.26 3.12
CA ALA A 176 -35.23 34.06 4.31
C ALA A 176 -35.18 33.20 5.57
N ILE A 177 -34.49 33.68 6.60
CA ILE A 177 -34.58 33.18 7.97
C ILE A 177 -35.08 34.33 8.85
N GLY A 178 -36.25 34.15 9.46
CA GLY A 178 -36.92 35.19 10.25
C GLY A 178 -38.41 34.87 10.48
N ASP A 179 -39.16 35.81 11.06
CA ASP A 179 -40.62 35.74 11.17
C ASP A 179 -41.29 36.46 9.99
N TYR A 180 -41.88 35.70 9.06
CA TYR A 180 -42.59 36.25 7.91
C TYR A 180 -43.90 36.96 8.26
N THR A 181 -44.40 36.81 9.49
CA THR A 181 -45.58 37.53 9.99
C THR A 181 -45.21 38.87 10.67
N ASN A 182 -43.97 39.01 11.11
CA ASN A 182 -43.47 40.21 11.80
C ASN A 182 -42.07 40.58 11.29
N GLU A 183 -42.03 41.15 10.08
CA GLU A 183 -40.76 41.33 9.37
C GLU A 183 -39.79 42.38 9.95
N ASN A 184 -40.12 42.94 11.10
CA ASN A 184 -39.32 43.94 11.81
C ASN A 184 -38.75 43.40 13.14
N LEU A 185 -38.96 42.11 13.46
CA LEU A 185 -38.54 41.47 14.71
C LEU A 185 -37.55 40.33 14.43
N GLY A 186 -36.58 40.13 15.34
CA GLY A 186 -35.67 38.98 15.33
C GLY A 186 -34.44 39.08 14.41
N TRP A 187 -33.65 37.99 14.40
CA TRP A 187 -32.44 37.84 13.58
C TRP A 187 -32.78 37.48 12.13
N TRP A 188 -32.27 38.23 11.16
CA TRP A 188 -32.68 38.14 9.76
C TRP A 188 -31.56 37.63 8.83
N THR A 189 -31.86 36.63 8.00
CA THR A 189 -31.08 36.29 6.81
C THR A 189 -31.92 36.50 5.55
N LEU A 190 -31.36 37.11 4.51
CA LEU A 190 -32.05 37.30 3.24
C LEU A 190 -31.06 37.16 2.09
N THR A 191 -31.09 36.04 1.37
CA THR A 191 -30.08 35.70 0.36
C THR A 191 -30.67 35.19 -0.94
N TYR A 192 -29.93 35.30 -2.04
CA TYR A 192 -30.28 34.75 -3.34
C TYR A 192 -29.03 34.20 -4.04
N THR A 193 -29.19 33.58 -5.22
CA THR A 193 -28.10 32.86 -5.92
C THR A 193 -27.38 31.86 -5.01
N ASN A 194 -28.15 31.08 -4.25
CA ASN A 194 -27.63 30.14 -3.27
C ASN A 194 -26.98 28.94 -3.97
N VAL A 195 -25.73 28.64 -3.61
CA VAL A 195 -24.94 27.51 -4.13
C VAL A 195 -24.29 26.80 -2.95
N LEU A 196 -24.42 25.47 -2.89
CA LEU A 196 -23.69 24.63 -1.93
C LEU A 196 -22.63 23.84 -2.69
N THR A 197 -21.36 23.99 -2.32
CA THR A 197 -20.26 23.22 -2.91
C THR A 197 -19.69 22.29 -1.84
N LYS A 198 -19.75 20.97 -2.07
CA LYS A 198 -19.23 19.96 -1.14
C LYS A 198 -17.74 20.21 -0.95
N VAL A 199 -17.31 20.22 0.31
CA VAL A 199 -15.90 20.33 0.65
C VAL A 199 -15.32 18.93 0.63
N ASP A 200 -14.35 18.70 -0.24
CA ASP A 200 -13.60 17.45 -0.25
C ASP A 200 -12.84 17.32 1.08
N VAL A 201 -13.10 16.23 1.80
CA VAL A 201 -12.43 15.94 3.07
C VAL A 201 -11.15 15.19 2.74
N ASP A 202 -10.05 15.93 2.69
CA ASP A 202 -8.75 15.40 2.26
C ASP A 202 -8.06 14.61 3.38
N TYR A 203 -8.33 13.31 3.39
CA TYR A 203 -7.65 12.31 4.21
C TYR A 203 -6.42 11.72 3.52
N SER A 204 -5.93 12.28 2.41
CA SER A 204 -4.84 11.68 1.65
C SER A 204 -3.61 11.36 2.51
N VAL A 205 -2.97 10.24 2.19
CA VAL A 205 -1.74 9.77 2.82
C VAL A 205 -0.82 9.37 1.68
N ALA A 206 0.44 9.79 1.75
CA ALA A 206 1.49 9.27 0.89
C ALA A 206 2.73 8.98 1.74
N ILE A 207 3.24 7.77 1.66
CA ILE A 207 4.46 7.36 2.35
C ILE A 207 5.65 7.68 1.44
N ASP A 208 6.66 8.32 2.02
CA ASP A 208 7.97 8.48 1.42
C ASP A 208 8.97 7.59 2.18
N MET A 209 9.56 6.62 1.48
CA MET A 209 10.57 5.71 2.04
C MET A 209 11.53 5.25 0.95
N ALA A 210 12.72 4.82 1.37
CA ALA A 210 13.58 4.00 0.53
C ALA A 210 13.09 2.54 0.52
N ASP A 211 13.31 1.84 -0.60
CA ASP A 211 12.87 0.45 -0.80
C ASP A 211 13.70 -0.58 0.00
N CYS A 212 14.80 -0.16 0.61
CA CYS A 212 15.73 -1.00 1.35
C CYS A 212 15.97 -0.45 2.75
N ALA A 213 16.00 -1.34 3.74
CA ALA A 213 16.52 -1.02 5.07
C ALA A 213 18.06 -0.94 5.00
N ASP A 214 18.62 0.18 5.44
CA ASP A 214 20.07 0.37 5.60
C ASP A 214 20.44 0.14 7.08
N ASP A 215 21.52 -0.60 7.34
CA ASP A 215 22.09 -0.77 8.68
C ASP A 215 21.07 -1.20 9.78
N ASP A 216 20.20 -2.17 9.45
CA ASP A 216 19.14 -2.69 10.34
C ASP A 216 18.11 -1.65 10.78
N GLU A 217 17.94 -0.55 10.03
CA GLU A 217 16.87 0.41 10.21
C GLU A 217 16.25 0.78 8.86
N PHE A 218 14.97 1.17 8.87
CA PHE A 218 14.37 1.87 7.74
C PHE A 218 13.70 3.12 8.25
N THR A 219 13.78 4.17 7.44
CA THR A 219 13.20 5.48 7.75
C THR A 219 12.11 5.78 6.74
N PHE A 220 10.99 6.30 7.22
CA PHE A 220 9.93 6.79 6.36
C PHE A 220 9.33 8.09 6.90
N SER A 221 8.77 8.89 6.01
CA SER A 221 7.93 10.05 6.33
C SER A 221 6.57 9.92 5.66
N VAL A 222 5.63 10.75 6.09
CA VAL A 222 4.23 10.71 5.64
C VAL A 222 3.78 12.10 5.24
N ASN A 223 3.40 12.25 3.97
CA ASN A 223 2.68 13.42 3.51
C ASN A 223 1.19 13.19 3.74
N ALA A 224 0.60 13.96 4.66
CA ALA A 224 -0.79 13.81 5.08
C ALA A 224 -1.65 15.02 4.67
N GLY A 225 -2.84 14.74 4.17
CA GLY A 225 -3.85 15.75 3.87
C GLY A 225 -4.38 16.44 5.15
N PRO A 226 -4.96 17.64 5.05
CA PRO A 226 -5.39 18.44 6.21
C PRO A 226 -6.37 17.76 7.19
N LYS A 227 -7.04 16.68 6.78
CA LYS A 227 -7.98 15.93 7.62
C LYS A 227 -7.42 14.58 8.10
N ALA A 228 -6.26 14.16 7.59
CA ALA A 228 -5.53 12.99 8.06
C ALA A 228 -4.76 13.29 9.37
N THR A 229 -5.48 13.69 10.42
CA THR A 229 -4.89 14.06 11.72
C THR A 229 -4.74 12.89 12.67
N ASN A 230 -5.43 11.78 12.43
CA ASN A 230 -5.30 10.54 13.19
C ASN A 230 -4.70 9.48 12.26
N LEU A 231 -3.41 9.21 12.44
CA LEU A 231 -2.65 8.31 11.59
C LEU A 231 -2.22 7.09 12.40
N VAL A 232 -2.35 5.91 11.81
CA VAL A 232 -1.79 4.67 12.35
C VAL A 232 -0.92 4.01 11.30
N TYR A 233 0.15 3.33 11.73
CA TYR A 233 0.99 2.51 10.87
C TYR A 233 0.95 1.03 11.28
N PHE A 234 1.20 0.16 10.32
CA PHE A 234 1.26 -1.28 10.55
C PHE A 234 2.24 -1.94 9.60
N ILE A 235 3.03 -2.89 10.10
CA ILE A 235 4.04 -3.60 9.31
C ILE A 235 3.74 -5.09 9.34
N THR A 236 3.79 -5.72 8.17
CA THR A 236 3.55 -7.14 8.04
C THR A 236 4.45 -7.79 6.98
N LYS A 237 4.73 -9.08 7.15
CA LYS A 237 5.50 -9.88 6.18
C LYS A 237 4.65 -10.13 4.93
N GLY A 238 5.22 -9.88 3.76
CA GLY A 238 4.57 -10.03 2.46
C GLY A 238 4.41 -8.69 1.73
N MET A 239 3.87 -8.78 0.51
CA MET A 239 3.67 -7.64 -0.41
C MET A 239 2.18 -7.41 -0.58
N TYR A 240 1.69 -6.22 -0.19
CA TYR A 240 0.26 -5.93 -0.15
C TYR A 240 -0.05 -4.48 -0.58
N GLU A 241 -1.16 -4.33 -1.30
CA GLU A 241 -1.68 -3.02 -1.70
C GLU A 241 -2.54 -2.37 -0.60
N PRO A 242 -2.72 -1.04 -0.58
CA PRO A 242 -3.56 -0.35 0.40
C PRO A 242 -5.04 -0.42 0.04
N SER A 243 -5.56 -1.64 -0.20
CA SER A 243 -6.99 -1.87 -0.40
C SER A 243 -7.78 -1.49 0.85
N GLN A 244 -9.05 -1.09 0.71
CA GLN A 244 -9.88 -0.75 1.88
C GLN A 244 -9.93 -1.90 2.91
N ALA A 245 -10.00 -3.16 2.46
CA ALA A 245 -9.97 -4.31 3.35
C ALA A 245 -8.68 -4.41 4.16
N ASN A 246 -7.52 -4.12 3.55
CA ASN A 246 -6.25 -4.06 4.27
C ASN A 246 -6.19 -2.85 5.19
N LEU A 247 -6.67 -1.68 4.76
CA LEU A 247 -6.71 -0.48 5.58
C LEU A 247 -7.63 -0.63 6.80
N ASP A 248 -8.72 -1.39 6.71
CA ASP A 248 -9.57 -1.72 7.84
C ASP A 248 -8.84 -2.62 8.86
N ILE A 249 -8.02 -3.57 8.39
CA ILE A 249 -7.14 -4.38 9.24
C ILE A 249 -6.09 -3.48 9.93
N VAL A 250 -5.50 -2.54 9.19
CA VAL A 250 -4.53 -1.56 9.70
C VAL A 250 -5.17 -0.65 10.74
N ALA A 251 -6.39 -0.17 10.52
CA ALA A 251 -7.12 0.63 11.50
C ALA A 251 -7.35 -0.13 12.82
N ALA A 252 -7.59 -1.44 12.75
CA ALA A 252 -7.86 -2.27 13.92
C ALA A 252 -6.61 -2.71 14.70
N ASN A 253 -5.45 -2.85 14.03
CA ASN A 253 -4.23 -3.43 14.61
C ASN A 253 -3.02 -2.49 14.58
N GLY A 254 -3.17 -1.33 13.95
CA GLY A 254 -2.10 -0.36 13.75
C GLY A 254 -1.66 0.33 15.03
N THR A 255 -0.43 0.80 15.03
CA THR A 255 0.14 1.63 16.08
C THR A 255 -0.03 3.09 15.69
N GLU A 256 -0.42 3.94 16.65
CA GLU A 256 -0.51 5.39 16.44
C GLU A 256 0.82 5.95 15.92
N LEU A 257 0.75 6.74 14.85
CA LEU A 257 1.91 7.36 14.24
C LEU A 257 2.25 8.65 15.01
N PRO A 258 3.41 8.72 15.68
CA PRO A 258 3.73 9.83 16.59
C PRO A 258 4.15 11.12 15.88
N SER A 259 4.59 11.02 14.63
CA SER A 259 5.11 12.10 13.79
C SER A 259 4.94 11.73 12.32
N THR A 260 4.71 12.73 11.46
CA THR A 260 4.74 12.57 10.00
C THR A 260 6.14 12.69 9.41
N GLU A 261 7.11 13.15 10.20
CA GLU A 261 8.50 13.40 9.76
C GLU A 261 9.44 12.30 10.27
N ASP A 262 10.31 11.81 9.38
CA ASP A 262 11.50 10.97 9.60
C ASP A 262 11.41 9.97 10.77
N LEU A 263 10.50 8.99 10.65
CA LEU A 263 10.40 7.90 11.61
C LEU A 263 11.33 6.75 11.23
N SER A 264 12.30 6.47 12.08
CA SER A 264 13.17 5.29 11.96
C SER A 264 12.65 4.13 12.81
N LEU A 265 12.58 2.95 12.22
CA LEU A 265 12.20 1.70 12.87
C LEU A 265 13.30 0.65 12.71
N SER A 266 13.58 -0.10 13.78
CA SER A 266 14.57 -1.16 13.74
C SER A 266 14.06 -2.35 12.91
N ALA A 267 14.84 -2.71 11.90
CA ALA A 267 14.64 -3.89 11.09
C ALA A 267 15.09 -5.18 11.79
N GLY A 268 15.90 -5.08 12.85
CA GLY A 268 16.47 -6.25 13.55
C GLY A 268 15.44 -7.16 14.24
N ALA A 269 14.20 -6.70 14.42
CA ALA A 269 13.09 -7.55 14.86
C ALA A 269 12.50 -8.42 13.74
N PHE A 270 12.84 -8.15 12.49
CA PHE A 270 12.35 -8.83 11.30
C PHE A 270 13.41 -9.81 10.77
N GLY A 271 12.98 -11.01 10.38
CA GLY A 271 13.85 -11.90 9.62
C GLY A 271 13.99 -11.45 8.17
N ARG A 272 14.97 -12.00 7.44
CA ARG A 272 15.11 -11.78 5.98
C ARG A 272 13.77 -11.99 5.28
N GLY A 273 13.38 -11.05 4.42
CA GLY A 273 12.09 -11.12 3.74
C GLY A 273 11.63 -9.82 3.12
N GLY A 274 10.50 -9.92 2.43
CA GLY A 274 9.72 -8.79 1.94
C GLY A 274 8.64 -8.41 2.92
N TYR A 275 8.47 -7.11 3.14
CA TYR A 275 7.53 -6.56 4.09
C TYR A 275 6.75 -5.41 3.47
N THR A 276 5.57 -5.14 4.00
CA THR A 276 4.75 -3.98 3.64
C THR A 276 4.57 -3.11 4.88
N LEU A 277 4.92 -1.83 4.76
CA LEU A 277 4.47 -0.77 5.67
C LEU A 277 3.15 -0.21 5.14
N PHE A 278 2.16 -0.13 6.02
CA PHE A 278 0.93 0.61 5.80
C PHE A 278 0.91 1.86 6.67
N VAL A 279 0.30 2.92 6.15
CA VAL A 279 -0.18 4.06 6.95
C VAL A 279 -1.62 4.35 6.57
N ALA A 280 -2.51 4.43 7.56
CA ALA A 280 -3.92 4.73 7.37
C ALA A 280 -4.33 5.99 8.13
N ALA A 281 -5.15 6.83 7.48
CA ALA A 281 -5.81 7.97 8.09
C ALA A 281 -7.21 7.59 8.56
N LEU A 282 -7.49 7.84 9.84
CA LEU A 282 -8.73 7.47 10.50
C LEU A 282 -9.66 8.67 10.67
N ASP A 283 -10.97 8.42 10.60
CA ASP A 283 -11.98 9.37 11.06
C ASP A 283 -12.11 9.37 12.60
N GLU A 284 -12.96 10.27 13.12
CA GLU A 284 -13.25 10.39 14.56
C GLU A 284 -13.86 9.12 15.18
N SER A 285 -14.42 8.23 14.34
CA SER A 285 -14.97 6.93 14.76
C SER A 285 -13.95 5.79 14.66
N GLY A 286 -12.71 6.08 14.25
CA GLY A 286 -11.65 5.10 14.09
C GLY A 286 -11.68 4.31 12.78
N ASN A 287 -12.50 4.69 11.79
CA ASN A 287 -12.54 4.00 10.50
C ASN A 287 -11.49 4.57 9.54
N ALA A 288 -10.80 3.70 8.80
CA ALA A 288 -9.89 4.14 7.75
C ALA A 288 -10.65 4.85 6.61
N LYS A 289 -10.22 6.06 6.27
CA LYS A 289 -10.74 6.84 5.13
C LYS A 289 -9.83 6.86 3.93
N ALA A 290 -8.54 6.72 4.17
CA ALA A 290 -7.50 6.64 3.15
C ALA A 290 -6.24 6.04 3.77
N GLY A 291 -5.30 5.67 2.92
CA GLY A 291 -4.02 5.16 3.35
C GLY A 291 -3.13 4.89 2.16
N ASP A 292 -1.87 4.61 2.45
CA ASP A 292 -0.86 4.23 1.47
C ASP A 292 -0.09 3.01 1.99
N SER A 293 0.57 2.31 1.09
CA SER A 293 1.49 1.23 1.45
C SER A 293 2.79 1.30 0.66
N ARG A 294 3.86 0.82 1.27
CA ARG A 294 5.17 0.69 0.63
C ARG A 294 5.79 -0.65 0.98
N VAL A 295 6.34 -1.29 -0.04
CA VAL A 295 7.08 -2.53 0.10
C VAL A 295 8.54 -2.19 0.36
N PHE A 296 9.13 -2.90 1.32
CA PHE A 296 10.55 -2.80 1.61
C PHE A 296 11.14 -4.19 1.91
N TYR A 297 12.45 -4.31 1.79
CA TYR A 297 13.17 -5.57 2.01
C TYR A 297 14.09 -5.51 3.22
N VAL A 298 14.12 -6.62 3.95
CA VAL A 298 15.05 -6.85 5.07
C VAL A 298 16.04 -7.93 4.63
N TYR A 299 17.33 -7.61 4.73
CA TYR A 299 18.43 -8.49 4.30
C TYR A 299 18.87 -9.47 5.39
N ALA A 300 19.08 -8.96 6.62
CA ALA A 300 19.53 -9.72 7.80
C ALA A 300 20.67 -10.70 7.48
N ASP A 301 21.84 -10.18 7.05
CA ASP A 301 23.01 -11.01 6.72
C ASP A 301 23.73 -11.51 7.98
N ASP A 302 23.98 -12.81 8.03
CA ASP A 302 24.68 -13.52 9.10
C ASP A 302 26.02 -14.07 8.60
N ALA A 303 26.82 -13.22 7.96
CA ALA A 303 28.01 -13.61 7.18
C ALA A 303 29.00 -14.56 7.87
N GLU A 304 29.08 -14.54 9.20
CA GLU A 304 29.89 -15.45 10.01
C GLU A 304 29.49 -16.94 9.92
N ASN A 305 28.24 -17.22 9.53
CA ASN A 305 27.70 -18.58 9.37
C ASN A 305 27.91 -19.16 7.96
N TRP A 306 28.69 -18.48 7.12
CA TRP A 306 28.86 -18.84 5.71
C TRP A 306 30.33 -18.93 5.32
N THR A 307 30.68 -19.99 4.60
CA THR A 307 32.03 -20.21 4.08
C THR A 307 32.02 -20.16 2.55
N THR A 308 32.91 -19.36 1.97
CA THR A 308 33.11 -19.30 0.51
C THR A 308 33.78 -20.58 0.04
N LEU A 309 33.18 -21.24 -0.96
CA LEU A 309 33.74 -22.43 -1.58
C LEU A 309 34.92 -22.07 -2.50
N GLU A 310 35.88 -22.98 -2.62
CA GLU A 310 37.00 -22.81 -3.56
C GLU A 310 36.50 -22.98 -5.01
N GLY A 311 36.70 -21.97 -5.84
CA GLY A 311 36.21 -21.92 -7.21
C GLY A 311 34.88 -21.17 -7.34
N GLU A 312 34.37 -21.10 -8.57
CA GLU A 312 33.16 -20.35 -8.90
C GLU A 312 32.05 -21.29 -9.36
N ALA A 313 30.81 -20.92 -9.06
CA ALA A 313 29.64 -21.55 -9.66
C ALA A 313 29.36 -20.93 -11.04
N VAL A 314 28.91 -21.73 -11.99
CA VAL A 314 28.35 -21.23 -13.26
C VAL A 314 26.85 -21.02 -13.07
N TYR A 315 26.39 -19.77 -13.17
CA TYR A 315 25.00 -19.39 -13.03
C TYR A 315 24.40 -19.02 -14.38
N SER A 316 23.29 -19.69 -14.73
CA SER A 316 22.40 -19.35 -15.84
C SER A 316 21.14 -18.70 -15.25
N GLU A 317 20.97 -17.38 -15.42
CA GLU A 317 19.77 -16.70 -14.92
C GLU A 317 18.57 -16.84 -15.87
N ASP A 318 17.40 -17.06 -15.29
CA ASP A 318 16.12 -16.98 -16.00
C ASP A 318 15.06 -16.24 -15.16
N LEU A 319 15.49 -15.30 -14.34
CA LEU A 319 14.58 -14.48 -13.52
C LEU A 319 14.26 -13.19 -14.26
N ILE A 320 15.29 -12.36 -14.52
CA ILE A 320 15.17 -11.10 -15.25
C ILE A 320 14.82 -11.38 -16.70
N ASN A 321 15.43 -12.41 -17.28
CA ASN A 321 15.11 -12.85 -18.63
C ASN A 321 13.62 -13.17 -18.77
N SER A 322 13.06 -13.95 -17.85
CA SER A 322 11.62 -14.25 -17.85
C SER A 322 10.76 -13.00 -17.63
N LEU A 323 11.12 -12.13 -16.68
CA LEU A 323 10.37 -10.90 -16.38
C LEU A 323 10.22 -9.99 -17.62
N TYR A 324 11.28 -9.86 -18.42
CA TYR A 324 11.31 -9.00 -19.60
C TYR A 324 11.16 -9.74 -20.93
N ASN A 325 10.63 -10.98 -20.92
CA ASN A 325 10.40 -11.81 -22.11
C ASN A 325 11.65 -11.97 -23.01
N ASN A 326 12.80 -12.13 -22.39
CA ASN A 326 14.08 -12.40 -23.03
C ASN A 326 14.44 -13.88 -22.84
N SER A 327 15.01 -14.50 -23.87
CA SER A 327 15.41 -15.91 -23.87
C SER A 327 16.92 -16.12 -24.06
N SER A 328 17.72 -15.06 -23.93
CA SER A 328 19.18 -15.13 -24.09
C SER A 328 19.83 -15.83 -22.90
N VAL A 329 20.57 -16.89 -23.15
CA VAL A 329 21.38 -17.55 -22.12
C VAL A 329 22.48 -16.59 -21.65
N ASN A 330 22.45 -16.25 -20.36
CA ASN A 330 23.46 -15.42 -19.70
C ASN A 330 24.17 -16.30 -18.67
N ASP A 331 25.15 -17.07 -19.11
CA ASP A 331 26.00 -17.85 -18.22
C ASP A 331 27.17 -16.99 -17.74
N TYR A 332 27.36 -16.92 -16.43
CA TYR A 332 28.47 -16.21 -15.82
C TYR A 332 28.87 -16.86 -14.51
N ASN A 333 30.11 -16.61 -14.10
CA ASN A 333 30.67 -17.19 -12.91
C ASN A 333 30.38 -16.30 -11.69
N LEU A 334 30.10 -16.95 -10.56
CA LEU A 334 29.86 -16.30 -9.28
C LEU A 334 30.57 -17.02 -8.16
N ALA A 335 31.05 -16.25 -7.17
CA ALA A 335 31.39 -16.84 -5.88
C ALA A 335 30.13 -17.45 -5.25
N VAL A 336 30.30 -18.60 -4.62
CA VAL A 336 29.23 -19.29 -3.89
C VAL A 336 29.70 -19.58 -2.48
N GLN A 337 28.78 -19.41 -1.54
CA GLN A 337 28.99 -19.74 -0.14
C GLN A 337 28.09 -20.90 0.27
N VAL A 338 28.56 -21.71 1.21
CA VAL A 338 27.79 -22.77 1.87
C VAL A 338 27.58 -22.41 3.33
N ASN A 339 26.41 -22.74 3.86
CA ASN A 339 26.12 -22.54 5.27
C ASN A 339 26.93 -23.53 6.13
N ASN A 340 27.50 -23.04 7.23
CA ASN A 340 28.36 -23.83 8.11
C ASN A 340 27.59 -24.91 8.88
N ASP A 341 26.31 -24.68 9.17
CA ASP A 341 25.47 -25.57 9.99
C ASP A 341 24.53 -26.45 9.17
N THR A 342 24.23 -26.05 7.93
CA THR A 342 23.21 -26.67 7.08
C THR A 342 23.83 -27.11 5.75
N PRO A 343 24.34 -28.36 5.66
CA PRO A 343 24.88 -28.90 4.43
C PRO A 343 23.88 -28.83 3.28
N GLY A 344 24.33 -28.44 2.09
CA GLY A 344 23.47 -28.25 0.92
C GLY A 344 22.70 -26.93 0.90
N TYR A 345 22.87 -26.05 1.89
CA TYR A 345 22.33 -24.70 1.84
C TYR A 345 23.38 -23.73 1.28
N PHE A 346 23.09 -23.19 0.10
CA PHE A 346 24.01 -22.35 -0.66
C PHE A 346 23.49 -20.93 -0.81
N ARG A 347 24.40 -19.97 -1.01
CA ARG A 347 24.05 -18.63 -1.47
C ARG A 347 25.02 -18.14 -2.53
N LEU A 348 24.48 -17.62 -3.65
CA LEU A 348 25.28 -16.99 -4.70
C LEU A 348 25.57 -15.54 -4.32
N VAL A 349 26.83 -15.12 -4.41
CA VAL A 349 27.26 -13.78 -3.99
C VAL A 349 27.13 -12.80 -5.15
N ASN A 350 26.38 -11.71 -4.92
CA ASN A 350 26.12 -10.62 -5.87
C ASN A 350 25.71 -11.11 -7.27
N PRO A 351 24.63 -11.91 -7.39
CA PRO A 351 24.25 -12.56 -8.64
C PRO A 351 23.92 -11.58 -9.76
N TYR A 352 23.60 -10.32 -9.44
CA TYR A 352 23.35 -9.25 -10.41
C TYR A 352 24.32 -8.07 -10.28
N GLY A 353 25.49 -8.31 -9.65
CA GLY A 353 26.61 -7.38 -9.54
C GLY A 353 27.50 -7.37 -10.80
N GLU A 354 28.79 -7.07 -10.66
CA GLU A 354 29.72 -6.85 -11.78
C GLU A 354 29.77 -7.99 -12.82
N ALA A 355 29.65 -9.24 -12.38
CA ALA A 355 29.69 -10.42 -13.27
C ALA A 355 28.45 -10.56 -14.17
N TYR A 356 27.34 -9.89 -13.84
CA TYR A 356 26.11 -9.99 -14.62
C TYR A 356 26.23 -9.23 -15.94
N PRO A 357 25.93 -9.84 -17.10
CA PRO A 357 26.13 -9.20 -18.41
C PRO A 357 25.39 -7.87 -18.63
N LYS A 358 24.34 -7.58 -17.83
CA LYS A 358 23.58 -6.32 -17.89
C LYS A 358 23.78 -5.44 -16.66
N ALA A 359 24.84 -5.66 -15.87
CA ALA A 359 25.14 -4.88 -14.65
C ALA A 359 25.19 -3.37 -14.90
N SER A 360 25.67 -2.94 -16.08
CA SER A 360 25.72 -1.52 -16.48
C SER A 360 24.35 -0.84 -16.60
N LYS A 361 23.25 -1.60 -16.62
CA LYS A 361 21.88 -1.09 -16.62
C LYS A 361 21.28 -0.99 -15.23
N ASN A 362 21.92 -1.60 -14.23
CA ASN A 362 21.43 -1.60 -12.86
C ASN A 362 21.50 -0.17 -12.32
N LYS A 363 20.35 0.36 -11.89
CA LYS A 363 20.20 1.68 -11.28
C LYS A 363 20.14 1.62 -9.76
N HIS A 364 20.17 0.41 -9.19
CA HIS A 364 20.17 0.25 -7.76
C HIS A 364 21.34 1.01 -7.14
N GLU A 365 21.11 1.64 -6.01
CA GLU A 365 22.01 2.62 -5.40
C GLU A 365 23.42 2.03 -5.24
N ALA A 366 24.41 2.70 -5.84
CA ALA A 366 25.80 2.28 -5.76
C ALA A 366 26.42 2.49 -4.36
N THR A 367 25.63 2.99 -3.40
CA THR A 367 26.06 3.35 -2.05
C THR A 367 25.88 2.22 -1.03
N HIS A 368 25.22 1.12 -1.37
CA HIS A 368 25.16 -0.04 -0.46
C HIS A 368 26.57 -0.65 -0.29
N THR A 369 26.99 -0.81 0.96
CA THR A 369 28.33 -1.29 1.33
C THR A 369 28.37 -2.79 1.63
N HIS A 370 27.24 -3.49 1.48
CA HIS A 370 27.07 -4.91 1.79
C HIS A 370 26.79 -5.75 0.53
N ASN A 371 26.92 -7.07 0.67
CA ASN A 371 26.64 -8.01 -0.42
C ASN A 371 25.15 -8.39 -0.47
N HIS A 372 24.69 -8.72 -1.66
CA HIS A 372 23.36 -9.28 -1.90
C HIS A 372 23.48 -10.71 -2.38
N TYR A 373 22.54 -11.56 -1.97
CA TYR A 373 22.66 -12.99 -2.20
C TYR A 373 21.39 -13.59 -2.79
N LEU A 374 21.55 -14.63 -3.62
CA LEU A 374 20.46 -15.55 -3.97
C LEU A 374 20.60 -16.82 -3.14
N TYR A 375 19.65 -17.05 -2.24
CA TYR A 375 19.64 -18.18 -1.30
C TYR A 375 18.98 -19.41 -1.93
N ILE A 376 19.65 -20.55 -1.85
CA ILE A 376 19.22 -21.81 -2.45
C ILE A 376 19.40 -22.93 -1.43
N ASN A 377 18.29 -23.40 -0.85
CA ASN A 377 18.27 -24.53 0.04
C ASN A 377 18.14 -25.83 -0.75
N ALA A 378 19.24 -26.56 -0.86
CA ALA A 378 19.35 -27.87 -1.51
C ALA A 378 19.78 -28.97 -0.52
N SER A 379 19.50 -28.78 0.77
CA SER A 379 19.79 -29.78 1.81
C SER A 379 19.03 -31.09 1.62
N ASP A 380 17.85 -31.03 1.00
CA ASP A 380 17.19 -32.17 0.38
C ASP A 380 17.37 -32.06 -1.15
N PRO A 381 18.20 -32.92 -1.76
CA PRO A 381 18.47 -32.86 -3.20
C PRO A 381 17.24 -33.02 -4.11
N GLU A 382 16.14 -33.59 -3.60
CA GLU A 382 14.89 -33.73 -4.37
C GLU A 382 13.87 -32.63 -4.07
N LYS A 383 14.15 -31.76 -3.09
CA LYS A 383 13.28 -30.66 -2.68
C LYS A 383 14.04 -29.34 -2.58
N VAL A 384 14.66 -28.92 -3.67
CA VAL A 384 15.39 -27.65 -3.70
C VAL A 384 14.44 -26.47 -3.69
N VAL A 385 14.71 -25.50 -2.84
CA VAL A 385 13.94 -24.27 -2.66
C VAL A 385 14.83 -23.05 -2.85
N VAL A 386 14.43 -22.15 -3.75
CA VAL A 386 14.98 -20.78 -3.78
C VAL A 386 14.18 -19.95 -2.79
N GLU A 387 14.87 -19.34 -1.83
CA GLU A 387 14.22 -18.54 -0.78
C GLU A 387 14.10 -17.07 -1.20
N PHE A 388 13.28 -16.32 -0.47
CA PHE A 388 13.17 -14.88 -0.68
C PHE A 388 14.55 -14.20 -0.59
N SER A 389 14.92 -13.56 -1.68
CA SER A 389 16.26 -13.00 -1.89
C SER A 389 16.12 -11.63 -2.54
N PRO A 390 16.37 -10.52 -1.83
CA PRO A 390 16.46 -9.21 -2.47
C PRO A 390 17.77 -9.11 -3.27
N LEU A 391 17.65 -8.67 -4.52
CA LEU A 391 18.65 -8.90 -5.56
C LEU A 391 19.55 -7.70 -5.86
N ALA A 392 19.29 -6.56 -5.20
CA ALA A 392 20.00 -5.29 -5.44
C ALA A 392 20.08 -4.90 -6.91
N ILE A 393 18.97 -5.07 -7.60
CA ILE A 393 18.82 -4.64 -8.98
C ILE A 393 17.55 -3.80 -9.10
N ASP A 394 17.65 -2.71 -9.87
CA ASP A 394 16.56 -1.80 -10.18
C ASP A 394 16.73 -1.31 -11.63
N PHE A 395 15.67 -1.42 -12.43
CA PHE A 395 15.63 -0.88 -13.80
C PHE A 395 14.68 0.31 -13.99
N GLY A 396 14.00 0.76 -12.94
CA GLY A 396 13.19 1.98 -12.90
C GLY A 396 11.88 1.84 -12.12
N ASP A 397 11.51 0.63 -11.70
CA ASP A 397 10.28 0.35 -10.97
C ASP A 397 10.57 -0.22 -9.56
N GLY A 398 11.74 0.12 -8.99
CA GLY A 398 12.15 -0.21 -7.64
C GLY A 398 13.05 -1.44 -7.55
N SER A 399 13.48 -1.75 -6.33
CA SER A 399 14.36 -2.88 -6.05
C SER A 399 13.69 -4.22 -6.34
N MET A 400 14.41 -5.16 -6.95
CA MET A 400 13.88 -6.49 -7.26
C MET A 400 14.20 -7.53 -6.19
N TYR A 401 13.33 -8.53 -6.10
CA TYR A 401 13.55 -9.75 -5.33
C TYR A 401 13.31 -11.00 -6.18
N ALA A 402 13.91 -12.12 -5.80
CA ALA A 402 13.54 -13.45 -6.28
C ALA A 402 12.96 -14.28 -5.14
N ASN A 403 12.12 -15.25 -5.51
CA ASN A 403 11.66 -16.30 -4.62
C ASN A 403 11.27 -17.54 -5.45
N SER A 404 11.10 -18.69 -4.82
CA SER A 404 10.43 -19.82 -5.45
C SER A 404 8.92 -19.77 -5.22
N MET A 405 8.17 -20.37 -6.13
CA MET A 405 6.74 -20.64 -5.96
C MET A 405 6.47 -21.49 -4.72
N VAL A 406 7.37 -22.45 -4.43
CA VAL A 406 7.31 -23.29 -3.20
C VAL A 406 7.29 -22.40 -1.96
N ASN A 407 8.33 -21.59 -1.76
CA ASN A 407 8.44 -20.74 -0.57
C ASN A 407 7.30 -19.70 -0.55
N TYR A 408 6.93 -19.12 -1.68
CA TYR A 408 5.88 -18.10 -1.77
C TYR A 408 4.51 -18.61 -1.33
N LEU A 409 4.13 -19.82 -1.77
CA LEU A 409 2.83 -20.42 -1.48
C LEU A 409 2.77 -20.99 -0.06
N LEU A 410 3.84 -21.65 0.41
CA LEU A 410 3.91 -22.14 1.79
C LEU A 410 3.79 -21.00 2.81
N ASP A 411 4.45 -19.85 2.56
CA ASP A 411 4.31 -18.64 3.40
C ASP A 411 2.87 -18.09 3.43
N ARG A 412 2.02 -18.48 2.47
CA ARG A 412 0.60 -18.10 2.36
C ARG A 412 -0.35 -19.21 2.82
N GLY A 413 0.16 -20.24 3.49
CA GLY A 413 -0.64 -21.31 4.07
C GLY A 413 -0.98 -22.45 3.12
N ALA A 414 -0.33 -22.52 1.94
CA ALA A 414 -0.40 -23.72 1.11
C ALA A 414 0.25 -24.91 1.83
N THR A 415 -0.11 -26.12 1.41
CA THR A 415 0.45 -27.37 1.95
C THR A 415 1.57 -27.90 1.07
N GLU A 416 2.38 -28.81 1.60
CA GLU A 416 3.41 -29.55 0.84
C GLU A 416 2.86 -30.22 -0.43
N ALA A 417 1.59 -30.67 -0.40
CA ALA A 417 0.96 -31.29 -1.56
C ALA A 417 0.66 -30.27 -2.67
N ASP A 418 0.36 -29.02 -2.32
CA ASP A 418 0.03 -27.96 -3.27
C ASP A 418 1.26 -27.47 -4.04
N VAL A 419 2.46 -27.67 -3.45
CA VAL A 419 3.73 -27.15 -4.00
C VAL A 419 4.65 -28.22 -4.58
N ALA A 420 4.23 -29.49 -4.56
CA ALA A 420 5.06 -30.64 -4.92
C ALA A 420 5.69 -30.53 -6.32
N ASP A 421 4.98 -29.95 -7.29
CA ASP A 421 5.42 -29.82 -8.68
C ASP A 421 6.40 -28.67 -8.92
N TYR A 422 6.63 -27.81 -7.92
CA TYR A 422 7.50 -26.64 -8.03
C TYR A 422 8.90 -26.85 -7.44
N TYR A 423 9.13 -27.94 -6.71
CA TYR A 423 10.44 -28.23 -6.13
C TYR A 423 11.52 -28.38 -7.19
N GLY A 424 12.68 -27.77 -6.93
CA GLY A 424 13.89 -28.00 -7.71
C GLY A 424 14.58 -29.30 -7.35
N LYS A 425 15.63 -29.59 -8.11
CA LYS A 425 16.51 -30.75 -7.89
C LYS A 425 17.97 -30.33 -7.87
N TYR A 426 18.74 -31.01 -7.04
CA TYR A 426 20.19 -30.95 -7.00
C TYR A 426 20.77 -32.31 -7.39
N ASP A 427 21.30 -32.38 -8.61
CA ASP A 427 22.09 -33.53 -9.04
C ASP A 427 23.50 -33.42 -8.46
N THR A 428 23.80 -34.24 -7.45
CA THR A 428 25.11 -34.23 -6.77
C THR A 428 26.23 -34.78 -7.65
N ALA A 429 25.94 -35.65 -8.62
CA ALA A 429 26.94 -36.21 -9.52
C ALA A 429 27.42 -35.17 -10.53
N THR A 430 26.51 -34.33 -11.04
CA THR A 430 26.86 -33.23 -11.94
C THR A 430 26.99 -31.88 -11.24
N ARG A 431 26.80 -31.83 -9.91
CA ARG A 431 26.78 -30.62 -9.07
C ARG A 431 25.84 -29.54 -9.58
N THR A 432 24.72 -29.95 -10.18
CA THR A 432 23.81 -29.05 -10.90
C THR A 432 22.51 -28.89 -10.13
N ILE A 433 22.16 -27.65 -9.81
CA ILE A 433 20.85 -27.27 -9.30
C ILE A 433 19.99 -26.77 -10.46
N THR A 434 18.76 -27.27 -10.54
CA THR A 434 17.75 -26.85 -11.51
C THR A 434 16.39 -26.74 -10.84
N VAL A 435 15.49 -25.95 -11.41
CA VAL A 435 14.11 -25.81 -10.94
C VAL A 435 13.15 -25.97 -12.12
N PRO A 436 11.91 -26.47 -11.91
CA PRO A 436 10.92 -26.58 -12.97
C PRO A 436 10.61 -25.24 -13.65
N ALA A 437 10.16 -25.28 -14.89
CA ALA A 437 9.71 -24.08 -15.59
C ALA A 437 8.59 -23.40 -14.79
N LYS A 438 8.62 -22.05 -14.71
CA LYS A 438 7.62 -21.25 -13.98
C LYS A 438 7.50 -21.56 -12.48
N SER A 439 8.53 -22.16 -11.87
CA SER A 439 8.56 -22.42 -10.42
C SER A 439 9.29 -21.34 -9.61
N LEU A 440 9.80 -20.30 -10.26
CA LEU A 440 10.34 -19.12 -9.61
C LEU A 440 9.41 -17.93 -9.80
N ILE A 441 9.59 -16.94 -8.95
CA ILE A 441 8.95 -15.64 -9.06
C ILE A 441 9.98 -14.53 -8.88
N ILE A 442 9.68 -13.38 -9.48
CA ILE A 442 10.48 -12.16 -9.40
C ILE A 442 9.53 -10.96 -9.36
N GLY A 443 9.80 -9.98 -8.52
CA GLY A 443 8.98 -8.76 -8.43
C GLY A 443 9.84 -7.53 -8.19
N GLU A 444 9.29 -6.35 -8.50
CA GLU A 444 9.91 -5.03 -8.31
C GLU A 444 9.07 -4.27 -7.26
N SER A 445 9.69 -3.66 -6.24
CA SER A 445 8.98 -3.05 -5.10
C SER A 445 7.98 -1.97 -5.51
N GLY A 446 8.31 -1.17 -6.53
CA GLY A 446 7.49 -0.10 -7.07
C GLY A 446 6.49 -0.55 -8.14
N TYR A 447 6.61 -1.76 -8.69
CA TYR A 447 5.66 -2.30 -9.65
C TYR A 447 4.53 -3.06 -8.94
N GLU A 448 3.29 -2.53 -9.05
CA GLU A 448 2.08 -3.16 -8.49
C GLU A 448 2.27 -3.62 -7.03
N TYR A 449 2.90 -2.79 -6.20
CA TYR A 449 3.17 -3.06 -4.78
C TYR A 449 3.98 -4.35 -4.56
N GLY A 450 5.03 -4.60 -5.34
CA GLY A 450 5.86 -5.78 -5.21
C GLY A 450 5.24 -7.07 -5.76
N SER A 451 4.16 -6.97 -6.54
CA SER A 451 3.47 -8.15 -7.09
C SER A 451 4.43 -8.98 -7.96
N PRO A 452 4.51 -10.29 -7.74
CA PRO A 452 5.44 -11.14 -8.47
C PRO A 452 4.97 -11.47 -9.89
N GLY A 453 5.90 -11.34 -10.84
CA GLY A 453 5.87 -12.01 -12.13
C GLY A 453 6.47 -13.42 -12.06
N LEU A 454 6.25 -14.21 -13.10
CA LEU A 454 6.81 -15.56 -13.23
C LEU A 454 8.29 -15.52 -13.63
N GLY A 455 9.13 -16.16 -12.84
CA GLY A 455 10.52 -16.48 -13.16
C GLY A 455 10.67 -17.89 -13.74
N ASN A 456 11.83 -18.15 -14.35
CA ASN A 456 12.17 -19.42 -15.00
C ASN A 456 11.15 -19.88 -16.07
N SER A 457 10.53 -18.96 -16.78
CA SER A 457 9.56 -19.25 -17.84
C SER A 457 10.20 -19.87 -19.08
N ASN A 458 11.50 -19.63 -19.33
CA ASN A 458 12.24 -20.23 -20.43
C ASN A 458 12.89 -21.57 -20.05
N ASN A 459 12.79 -21.98 -18.79
CA ASN A 459 13.39 -23.20 -18.25
C ASN A 459 14.93 -23.20 -18.41
N LEU A 460 15.55 -22.05 -18.18
CA LEU A 460 17.00 -21.86 -18.31
C LEU A 460 17.71 -21.68 -16.97
N PHE A 461 16.98 -21.51 -15.86
CA PHE A 461 17.58 -21.35 -14.54
C PHE A 461 18.41 -22.58 -14.18
N LYS A 462 19.70 -22.37 -13.90
CA LYS A 462 20.64 -23.44 -13.57
C LYS A 462 21.81 -22.87 -12.79
N VAL A 463 22.25 -23.63 -11.78
CA VAL A 463 23.50 -23.34 -11.04
C VAL A 463 24.35 -24.60 -11.07
N VAL A 464 25.58 -24.50 -11.57
CA VAL A 464 26.57 -25.58 -11.50
C VAL A 464 27.61 -25.18 -10.45
N LEU A 465 27.61 -25.88 -9.32
CA LEU A 465 28.49 -25.59 -8.18
C LEU A 465 29.95 -26.01 -8.46
N PRO A 466 30.97 -25.38 -7.83
CA PRO A 466 32.37 -25.76 -7.99
C PRO A 466 32.68 -27.16 -7.43
N GLU A 467 33.85 -27.71 -7.75
CA GLU A 467 34.22 -29.10 -7.34
C GLU A 467 34.31 -29.25 -5.81
N SER A 468 34.76 -28.19 -5.12
CA SER A 468 34.81 -28.09 -3.67
C SER A 468 33.44 -28.11 -2.98
N ALA A 469 32.33 -28.09 -3.74
CA ALA A 469 30.97 -28.21 -3.22
C ALA A 469 30.55 -29.66 -2.93
N GLY A 470 31.41 -30.65 -3.20
CA GLY A 470 31.14 -32.05 -2.90
C GLY A 470 30.89 -32.28 -1.41
N VAL A 471 29.71 -32.82 -1.07
CA VAL A 471 29.27 -33.09 0.32
C VAL A 471 30.25 -34.01 1.07
N ASP A 472 31.08 -34.78 0.35
CA ASP A 472 32.07 -35.69 0.92
C ASP A 472 33.29 -34.98 1.53
N ASP A 473 33.64 -33.76 1.10
CA ASP A 473 34.85 -33.05 1.57
C ASP A 473 34.59 -32.05 2.71
N ILE A 474 33.32 -31.74 3.03
CA ILE A 474 32.97 -30.73 4.06
C ILE A 474 32.87 -31.36 5.48
N ILE A 475 32.90 -32.69 5.61
CA ILE A 475 32.79 -33.38 6.91
C ILE A 475 34.15 -33.53 7.64
N SER A 476 35.28 -33.10 7.07
CA SER A 476 36.59 -33.49 7.59
C SER A 476 37.38 -32.49 8.45
N ASP A 477 36.80 -31.40 8.95
CA ASP A 477 37.43 -30.56 10.00
C ASP A 477 36.33 -29.88 10.85
N SER A 478 36.17 -30.02 12.16
CA SER A 478 36.81 -30.82 13.21
C SER A 478 35.80 -30.87 14.38
N ASN A 479 35.08 -31.99 14.60
CA ASN A 479 34.28 -32.17 15.84
C ASN A 479 35.14 -31.96 17.12
N ALA A 480 36.47 -32.03 16.99
CA ALA A 480 37.42 -31.74 18.05
C ALA A 480 37.39 -30.28 18.57
N ASP A 481 37.05 -29.30 17.73
CA ASP A 481 37.09 -27.87 18.08
C ASP A 481 35.71 -27.28 18.43
N ALA A 482 34.64 -28.04 18.18
CA ALA A 482 33.28 -27.63 18.54
C ALA A 482 33.08 -27.59 20.08
N PRO A 483 32.23 -26.67 20.61
CA PRO A 483 31.93 -26.60 22.03
C PRO A 483 31.37 -27.93 22.58
N VAL A 484 31.84 -28.31 23.76
CA VAL A 484 31.35 -29.52 24.45
C VAL A 484 30.14 -29.17 25.31
N GLU A 485 29.05 -29.90 25.10
CA GLU A 485 27.85 -29.81 25.93
C GLU A 485 27.53 -31.16 26.59
N TYR A 486 26.94 -31.11 27.79
CA TYR A 486 26.53 -32.31 28.52
C TYR A 486 25.02 -32.28 28.81
N PHE A 487 24.39 -33.45 28.72
CA PHE A 487 22.98 -33.65 29.02
C PHE A 487 22.79 -34.87 29.92
N ASN A 488 21.74 -34.87 30.75
CA ASN A 488 21.29 -36.09 31.43
C ASN A 488 20.52 -37.00 30.46
N LEU A 489 20.12 -38.20 30.91
CA LEU A 489 19.44 -39.18 30.06
C LEU A 489 18.01 -38.79 29.67
N GLN A 490 17.51 -37.68 30.21
CA GLN A 490 16.22 -37.08 29.91
C GLN A 490 16.35 -35.87 28.97
N GLY A 491 17.56 -35.58 28.47
CA GLY A 491 17.81 -34.47 27.54
C GLY A 491 17.94 -33.09 28.18
N VAL A 492 18.06 -33.00 29.51
CA VAL A 492 18.26 -31.72 30.22
C VAL A 492 19.75 -31.40 30.28
N ARG A 493 20.13 -30.16 29.93
CA ARG A 493 21.51 -29.66 29.93
C ARG A 493 22.11 -29.67 31.34
N VAL A 494 23.37 -30.09 31.46
CA VAL A 494 24.14 -30.19 32.70
C VAL A 494 25.42 -29.35 32.55
N ALA A 495 25.51 -28.22 33.23
CA ALA A 495 26.62 -27.28 33.06
C ALA A 495 27.96 -27.78 33.64
N ASN A 496 27.92 -28.51 34.76
CA ASN A 496 29.11 -29.01 35.45
C ASN A 496 28.86 -30.45 35.95
N PRO A 497 28.99 -31.47 35.09
CA PRO A 497 28.74 -32.84 35.52
C PRO A 497 29.82 -33.31 36.50
N ALA A 498 29.40 -33.99 37.57
CA ALA A 498 30.32 -34.48 38.60
C ALA A 498 31.07 -35.74 38.14
N ALA A 499 32.29 -35.95 38.64
CA ALA A 499 33.02 -37.19 38.42
C ALA A 499 32.18 -38.40 38.88
N GLY A 500 32.08 -39.43 38.04
CA GLY A 500 31.20 -40.59 38.21
C GLY A 500 29.77 -40.43 37.67
N GLN A 501 29.39 -39.25 37.16
CA GLN A 501 28.05 -39.03 36.59
C GLN A 501 27.95 -39.54 35.15
N LEU A 502 26.89 -40.29 34.85
CA LEU A 502 26.54 -40.72 33.49
C LEU A 502 25.82 -39.59 32.75
N VAL A 503 26.38 -39.16 31.62
CA VAL A 503 25.91 -38.06 30.78
C VAL A 503 25.95 -38.41 29.30
N ILE A 504 25.25 -37.62 28.49
CA ILE A 504 25.39 -37.57 27.05
C ILE A 504 26.28 -36.36 26.73
N LYS A 505 27.46 -36.60 26.16
CA LYS A 505 28.36 -35.55 25.65
C LYS A 505 28.01 -35.30 24.19
N ARG A 506 27.73 -34.05 23.83
CA ARG A 506 27.63 -33.59 22.44
C ARG A 506 28.83 -32.70 22.12
N GLN A 507 29.48 -32.94 21.00
CA GLN A 507 30.53 -32.08 20.47
C GLN A 507 30.40 -32.01 18.95
N GLY A 508 29.96 -30.86 18.42
CA GLY A 508 29.53 -30.73 17.04
C GLY A 508 28.39 -31.69 16.70
N SER A 509 28.62 -32.57 15.72
CA SER A 509 27.68 -33.63 15.32
C SER A 509 27.85 -34.95 16.09
N GLU A 510 28.93 -35.10 16.88
CA GLU A 510 29.18 -36.32 17.65
C GLU A 510 28.39 -36.31 18.97
N VAL A 511 27.67 -37.41 19.24
CA VAL A 511 26.92 -37.61 20.49
C VAL A 511 27.34 -38.94 21.12
N THR A 512 27.95 -38.87 22.30
CA THR A 512 28.52 -40.03 22.98
C THR A 512 28.02 -40.11 24.42
N LYS A 513 27.50 -41.28 24.82
CA LYS A 513 27.12 -41.56 26.20
C LYS A 513 28.36 -41.96 27.00
N MET A 514 28.67 -41.21 28.05
CA MET A 514 29.90 -41.40 28.84
C MET A 514 29.70 -41.19 30.34
N VAL A 515 30.60 -41.77 31.13
CA VAL A 515 30.73 -41.45 32.56
C VAL A 515 31.85 -40.43 32.69
N VAL A 516 31.56 -39.28 33.32
CA VAL A 516 32.56 -38.23 33.57
C VAL A 516 33.63 -38.79 34.51
N ARG A 517 34.89 -38.66 34.12
CA ARG A 517 36.04 -39.18 34.89
C ARG A 517 36.63 -38.13 35.80
#